data_AF-A0A1Q7T0D7-F1
#
_entry.id   AF-A0A1Q7T0D7-F1
#
_cell.length_a   1.000
_cell.length_b   1.000
_cell.length_c   1.000
_cell.angle_alpha   90.00
_cell.angle_beta   90.00
_cell.angle_gamma   90.00
#
_symmetry.space_group_name_H-M   'P 1'
#
loop_
_entity.id
_entity.type
_entity.pdbx_description
1 polymer ?
#
loop_
_entity_poly.entity_id
_entity_poly.type
_entity_poly.pdbx_seq_one_letter_code
_entity_poly.pdbx_strand_id
1 'polypeptide(L)'
;MGIGTPQISRFVHLPISLSWEAFGEGNGVRSLSEMRERFAKYRPVPIEPMENAKIGCILLAEPFFFREAEWIPIPSDFSLIIVQGKGHDSEDGNHR
;
A
#
# COMPACT_ATOMS: atom_id res chain seq x y z
N MET A 1 5.43 -12.39 3.92
CA MET A 1 4.25 -11.52 3.72
C MET A 1 3.73 -11.76 2.30
N GLY A 2 2.84 -12.74 2.12
CA GLY A 2 2.30 -13.10 0.80
C GLY A 2 1.03 -12.32 0.52
N ILE A 3 1.07 -11.48 -0.51
CA ILE A 3 -0.08 -10.71 -0.97
C ILE A 3 -0.78 -11.50 -2.08
N GLY A 4 -2.03 -11.95 -1.86
CA GLY A 4 -2.92 -12.22 -2.99
C GLY A 4 -2.99 -10.96 -3.84
N THR A 5 -3.06 -11.07 -5.17
CA THR A 5 -3.03 -9.90 -6.06
C THR A 5 -4.11 -8.91 -5.62
N PRO A 6 -3.74 -7.76 -5.01
CA PRO A 6 -4.74 -6.84 -4.53
C PRO A 6 -5.43 -6.25 -5.75
N GLN A 7 -6.71 -6.56 -5.93
CA GLN A 7 -7.49 -5.96 -6.99
C GLN A 7 -7.70 -4.50 -6.59
N ILE A 8 -7.04 -3.59 -7.30
CA ILE A 8 -7.28 -2.16 -7.12
C ILE A 8 -8.68 -1.90 -7.63
N SER A 9 -9.60 -1.64 -6.71
CA SER A 9 -11.01 -1.41 -7.06
C SER A 9 -11.21 0.02 -7.55
N ARG A 10 -10.44 0.98 -7.00
CA ARG A 10 -10.54 2.39 -7.39
C ARG A 10 -9.31 3.20 -6.99
N PHE A 11 -9.00 4.21 -7.80
CA PHE A 11 -8.09 5.30 -7.44
C PHE A 11 -8.86 6.62 -7.37
N VAL A 12 -8.71 7.35 -6.27
CA VAL A 12 -9.34 8.66 -6.06
C VAL A 12 -8.37 9.64 -5.42
N HIS A 13 -8.52 10.93 -5.74
CA HIS A 13 -7.83 12.00 -5.02
C HIS A 13 -8.75 12.59 -3.96
N LEU A 14 -8.35 12.52 -2.70
CA LEU A 14 -9.13 13.03 -1.57
C LEU A 14 -8.24 13.93 -0.70
N PRO A 15 -8.80 14.96 -0.03
CA PRO A 15 -8.09 15.63 1.05
C PRO A 15 -7.70 14.62 2.14
N ILE A 16 -6.53 14.80 2.76
CA ILE A 16 -6.05 13.89 3.82
C ILE A 16 -7.04 13.77 4.99
N SER A 17 -7.73 14.86 5.35
CA SER A 17 -8.76 14.81 6.40
C SER A 17 -9.92 13.90 6.01
N LEU A 18 -10.39 13.99 4.77
CA LEU A 18 -11.52 13.21 4.27
C LEU A 18 -11.15 11.72 4.12
N SER A 19 -9.93 11.41 3.71
CA SER A 19 -9.43 10.02 3.67
C SER A 19 -9.35 9.42 5.08
N TRP A 20 -8.98 10.22 6.08
CA TRP A 20 -8.96 9.79 7.48
C TRP A 20 -10.38 9.61 8.04
N GLU A 21 -11.29 10.55 7.79
CA GLU A 21 -12.69 10.45 8.20
C GLU A 21 -13.38 9.22 7.59
N ALA A 22 -13.06 8.89 6.33
CA ALA A 22 -13.67 7.76 5.64
C ALA A 22 -13.11 6.39 6.07
N PHE A 23 -11.80 6.28 6.29
CA PHE A 23 -11.13 4.98 6.43
C PHE A 23 -10.35 4.79 7.74
N GLY A 24 -10.07 5.86 8.50
CA GLY A 24 -9.36 5.80 9.78
C GLY A 24 -8.08 4.96 9.72
N GLU A 25 -7.95 4.01 10.65
CA GLU A 25 -6.82 3.09 10.73
C GLU A 25 -6.66 2.17 9.49
N GLY A 26 -7.71 2.03 8.66
CA GLY A 26 -7.65 1.33 7.38
C GLY A 26 -6.65 1.92 6.38
N ASN A 27 -6.18 3.16 6.61
CA ASN A 27 -5.06 3.77 5.87
C ASN A 27 -3.68 3.20 6.28
N GLY A 28 -3.61 2.28 7.26
CA GLY A 28 -2.37 1.64 7.71
C GLY A 28 -1.52 2.48 8.67
N VAL A 29 -2.14 3.42 9.39
CA VAL A 29 -1.54 4.31 10.41
C VAL A 29 -2.51 4.48 11.58
N ARG A 30 -2.00 4.82 12.77
CA ARG A 30 -2.79 4.84 14.01
C ARG A 30 -3.44 6.20 14.29
N SER A 31 -3.08 7.25 13.56
CA SER A 31 -3.65 8.59 13.75
C SER A 31 -3.53 9.46 12.50
N LEU A 32 -4.34 10.53 12.44
CA LEU A 32 -4.23 11.57 11.40
C LEU A 32 -2.85 12.26 11.41
N SER A 33 -2.24 12.46 12.59
CA SER A 33 -0.89 13.05 12.69
C SER A 33 0.15 12.14 12.04
N GLU A 34 0.11 10.84 12.36
CA GLU A 34 1.00 9.85 11.76
C GLU A 34 0.78 9.74 10.24
N MET A 35 -0.48 9.84 9.78
CA MET A 35 -0.81 9.89 8.36
C MET A 35 -0.15 11.08 7.66
N ARG A 36 -0.22 12.28 8.27
CA ARG A 36 0.40 13.51 7.76
C ARG A 36 1.92 13.41 7.72
N GLU A 37 2.54 12.92 8.79
CA GLU A 37 3.99 12.71 8.87
C GLU A 37 4.48 11.71 7.81
N ARG A 38 3.74 10.61 7.62
CA ARG A 38 4.09 9.59 6.63
C ARG A 38 3.97 10.13 5.21
N PHE A 39 2.92 10.90 4.91
CA PHE A 39 2.76 11.53 3.60
C PHE A 39 3.82 12.61 3.33
N ALA A 40 4.23 13.38 4.35
CA ALA A 40 5.28 14.38 4.24
C ALA A 40 6.63 13.78 3.79
N LYS A 41 6.95 12.53 4.20
CA LYS A 41 8.18 11.82 3.77
C LYS A 41 8.23 11.54 2.27
N TYR A 42 7.08 11.45 1.59
CA TYR A 42 7.00 11.14 0.16
C TYR A 42 6.90 12.38 -0.72
N ARG A 43 6.77 13.58 -0.12
CA ARG A 43 6.59 14.83 -0.86
C ARG A 43 7.92 15.57 -0.98
N PRO A 44 8.27 16.10 -2.16
CA PRO A 44 9.47 16.94 -2.31
C PRO A 44 9.34 18.31 -1.63
N VAL A 45 8.11 18.76 -1.33
CA VAL A 45 7.83 20.02 -0.66
C VAL A 45 7.12 19.74 0.68
N PRO A 46 7.59 20.35 1.80
CA PRO A 46 6.93 20.22 3.09
C PRO A 46 5.46 20.65 3.04
N ILE A 47 4.63 19.97 3.81
CA ILE A 47 3.22 20.33 4.01
C ILE A 47 3.16 21.16 5.30
N GLU A 48 2.45 22.27 5.28
CA GLU A 48 2.21 23.01 6.51
C GLU A 48 1.40 22.14 7.50
N PRO A 49 1.64 22.21 8.82
CA PRO A 49 1.03 21.29 9.80
C PRO A 49 -0.49 21.12 9.69
N MET A 50 -1.19 22.17 9.25
CA MET A 50 -2.66 22.19 9.06
C MET A 50 -3.12 22.12 7.60
N GLU A 51 -2.23 22.04 6.60
CA GLU A 51 -2.60 22.01 5.19
C GLU A 51 -3.40 20.74 4.87
N ASN A 52 -4.58 20.89 4.27
CA ASN A 52 -5.43 19.76 3.88
C ASN A 52 -5.13 19.30 2.44
N ALA A 53 -3.90 18.81 2.24
CA ALA A 53 -3.42 18.41 0.92
C ALA A 53 -4.25 17.29 0.30
N LYS A 54 -4.42 17.32 -1.03
CA LYS A 54 -4.98 16.20 -1.79
C LYS A 54 -3.95 15.07 -1.89
N ILE A 55 -4.34 13.88 -1.50
CA ILE A 55 -3.54 12.66 -1.55
C ILE A 55 -4.16 11.67 -2.55
N GLY A 56 -3.32 10.83 -3.16
CA GLY A 56 -3.81 9.66 -3.89
C GLY A 56 -4.27 8.58 -2.91
N CYS A 57 -5.48 8.08 -3.08
CA CYS A 57 -6.06 7.01 -2.28
C CYS A 57 -6.38 5.83 -3.21
N ILE A 58 -5.74 4.69 -2.96
CA ILE A 58 -5.96 3.43 -3.68
C ILE A 58 -6.85 2.57 -2.79
N LEU A 59 -8.06 2.29 -3.25
CA LEU A 59 -8.98 1.41 -2.55
C LEU A 59 -8.75 -0.02 -3.03
N LEU A 60 -8.56 -0.93 -2.08
CA LEU A 60 -8.50 -2.37 -2.30
C LEU A 60 -9.86 -2.95 -1.90
N ALA A 61 -10.56 -3.58 -2.84
CA ALA A 61 -11.78 -4.32 -2.51
C ALA A 61 -11.42 -5.73 -2.07
N GLU A 62 -12.04 -6.18 -0.98
CA GLU A 62 -11.96 -7.56 -0.47
C GLU A 62 -10.52 -8.08 -0.29
N PRO A 63 -9.64 -7.36 0.44
CA PRO A 63 -8.33 -7.92 0.75
C PRO A 63 -8.51 -9.14 1.65
N PHE A 64 -7.92 -10.26 1.25
CA PHE A 64 -7.79 -11.45 2.09
C PHE A 64 -6.33 -11.66 2.45
N PHE A 65 -6.10 -12.26 3.61
CA PHE A 65 -4.77 -12.68 4.06
C PHE A 65 -4.75 -14.20 4.14
N PHE A 66 -3.71 -14.81 3.57
CA PHE A 66 -3.46 -16.23 3.78
C PHE A 66 -3.13 -16.49 5.26
N ARG A 67 -3.56 -17.65 5.78
CA ARG A 67 -3.06 -18.13 7.08
C ARG A 67 -1.56 -18.33 6.96
N GLU A 68 -0.84 -18.22 8.08
CA GLU A 68 0.62 -18.31 8.09
C GLU A 68 1.16 -19.60 7.45
N ALA A 69 0.46 -20.73 7.69
CA ALA A 69 0.77 -22.02 7.07
C ALA A 69 0.57 -22.08 5.54
N GLU A 70 -0.14 -21.11 4.97
CA GLU A 70 -0.46 -20.99 3.54
C GLU A 70 0.31 -19.84 2.88
N TRP A 71 1.29 -19.25 3.58
CA TRP A 71 2.11 -18.20 3.01
C TRP A 71 2.96 -18.73 1.85
N ILE A 72 2.93 -17.99 0.74
CA ILE A 72 3.80 -18.23 -0.40
C ILE A 72 5.23 -17.82 0.00
N PRO A 73 6.24 -18.70 -0.18
CA PRO A 73 7.63 -18.36 0.14
C PRO A 73 8.11 -17.22 -0.77
N ILE A 74 8.89 -16.30 -0.19
CA ILE A 74 9.46 -15.18 -0.94
C ILE A 74 10.62 -15.73 -1.80
N PRO A 75 10.60 -15.53 -3.13
CA PRO A 75 11.72 -15.91 -4.00
C PRO A 75 13.03 -15.25 -3.58
N SER A 76 14.16 -15.93 -3.77
CA SER A 76 15.48 -15.43 -3.34
C SER A 76 15.93 -14.15 -4.07
N ASP A 77 15.33 -13.84 -5.20
CA ASP A 77 15.61 -12.67 -6.05
C ASP A 77 14.55 -11.56 -5.90
N PHE A 78 13.65 -11.66 -4.92
CA PHE A 78 12.58 -10.68 -4.71
C PHE A 78 13.14 -9.29 -4.37
N SER A 79 13.01 -8.34 -5.30
CA SER A 79 13.40 -6.95 -5.08
C SER A 79 12.32 -6.18 -4.31
N LEU A 80 12.66 -5.55 -3.19
CA LEU A 80 11.74 -4.75 -2.33
C LEU A 80 11.11 -3.52 -3.03
N ILE A 81 11.51 -3.22 -4.26
CA ILE A 81 10.99 -2.08 -5.02
C ILE A 81 9.70 -2.52 -5.73
N ILE A 82 8.58 -2.30 -5.07
CA ILE A 82 7.22 -2.48 -5.61
C ILE A 82 6.97 -1.35 -6.62
N VAL A 83 7.18 -1.65 -7.90
CA VAL A 83 6.75 -0.81 -9.02
C VAL A 83 5.64 -1.53 -9.76
N GLN A 84 4.56 -0.82 -10.10
CA GLN A 84 3.52 -1.36 -10.98
C GLN A 84 4.18 -1.91 -12.25
N GLY A 85 3.76 -3.11 -12.67
CA GLY A 85 4.23 -3.75 -13.90
C GLY A 85 5.36 -4.77 -13.75
N LYS A 86 5.92 -4.99 -12.55
CA LYS A 86 6.77 -6.16 -12.29
C LYS A 86 5.92 -7.40 -12.08
N GLY A 87 5.67 -8.15 -13.15
CA GLY A 87 5.22 -9.53 -13.05
C GLY A 87 6.39 -10.42 -12.62
N HIS A 88 6.17 -11.31 -11.66
CA HIS A 88 7.09 -12.40 -11.39
C HIS A 88 6.49 -13.64 -12.05
N ASP A 89 7.25 -14.26 -12.95
CA ASP A 89 6.85 -15.52 -13.54
C ASP A 89 6.82 -16.57 -12.41
N SER A 90 5.73 -17.35 -12.34
CA SER A 90 5.57 -18.37 -11.31
C SER A 90 6.15 -19.72 -11.75
N GLU A 91 6.73 -19.81 -12.95
CA GLU A 91 7.43 -20.98 -13.45
C GLU A 91 8.94 -20.90 -13.22
N ASP A 92 9.38 -20.87 -11.96
CA ASP A 92 10.77 -21.24 -11.66
C ASP A 92 10.81 -22.33 -10.60
N GLY A 93 10.66 -23.54 -11.11
CA GLY A 93 10.69 -24.78 -10.38
C GLY A 93 11.43 -25.86 -11.16
N ASN A 94 12.62 -25.58 -11.70
CA ASN A 94 13.53 -26.66 -12.07
C ASN A 94 15.01 -26.23 -12.03
N HIS A 95 15.64 -26.48 -10.88
CA HIS A 95 17.08 -26.69 -10.81
C HIS A 95 17.49 -27.94 -11.61
N ARG A 96 18.31 -27.76 -12.64
CA ARG A 96 19.36 -28.71 -13.04
C ARG A 96 20.58 -27.95 -13.51
#